data_AF-A0A936AKE4-F1
#
_entry.id   AF-A0A936AKE4-F1
#
_cell.length_a   1.000
_cell.length_b   1.000
_cell.length_c   1.000
_cell.angle_alpha   90.00
_cell.angle_beta   90.00
_cell.angle_gamma   90.00
#
_symmetry.space_group_name_H-M   'P 1'
#
loop_
_entity.id
_entity.type
_entity.pdbx_description
1 polymer ?
#
loop_
_entity_poly.entity_id
_entity_poly.type
_entity_poly.pdbx_seq_one_letter_code
_entity_poly.pdbx_strand_id
1 'polypeptide(L)'
;MSWSAFCRSPRVNKLARLNDDIDVIINSDETGLVPDPVQVNNALIVFAAKETKHLGELRVYTDADGVVDRFTARYVELDEVIPDEPGMAAITAQARREIDEVQNRMAEAEAAVYSASNSSNASSPFVLSDTCGKCHQTEYAIWRKSLHSNAFAALETRRRTFDSACIGCHSLGFQKQGFVNIKATPHLANVQCESCHGPGTAHVAAPAAGNYKTPARNASCLVCHDRANSPDFDFAKYWPVIAHSNSLKKKVKGLKSKG
;
A
#
# COMPACT_ATOMS: atom_id res chain seq x y z
N MET A 1 35.99 14.05 -5.28
CA MET A 1 35.29 14.78 -6.36
C MET A 1 33.98 14.04 -6.62
N SER A 2 32.91 14.46 -5.92
CA SER A 2 31.58 13.88 -6.03
C SER A 2 30.78 14.76 -6.97
N TRP A 3 30.45 14.26 -8.16
CA TRP A 3 29.58 14.96 -9.11
C TRP A 3 28.13 14.85 -8.64
N SER A 4 27.67 15.94 -8.05
CA SER A 4 26.33 16.18 -7.57
C SER A 4 25.31 16.14 -8.72
N ALA A 5 24.33 15.25 -8.62
CA ALA A 5 22.89 15.52 -8.73
C ALA A 5 22.38 16.57 -9.76
N PHE A 6 23.00 16.71 -10.92
CA PHE A 6 22.48 17.57 -11.99
C PHE A 6 21.29 16.87 -12.67
N CYS A 7 20.13 17.53 -12.70
CA CYS A 7 18.93 17.14 -13.45
C CYS A 7 18.15 15.92 -12.94
N ARG A 8 17.14 16.15 -12.10
CA ARG A 8 15.96 15.25 -12.05
C ARG A 8 14.82 15.68 -12.98
N SER A 9 14.83 16.91 -13.52
CA SER A 9 13.95 17.31 -14.62
C SER A 9 14.69 18.20 -15.64
N PRO A 10 15.20 17.63 -16.74
CA PRO A 10 15.89 18.39 -17.80
C PRO A 10 15.04 19.52 -18.40
N ARG A 11 13.70 19.37 -18.38
CA ARG A 11 12.77 20.37 -18.92
C ARG A 11 12.68 21.60 -18.01
N VAL A 12 12.57 21.42 -16.70
CA VAL A 12 12.50 22.54 -15.74
C VAL A 12 13.80 23.31 -15.70
N ASN A 13 14.93 22.61 -15.72
CA ASN A 13 16.24 23.26 -15.79
C ASN A 13 16.42 24.05 -17.10
N LYS A 14 15.87 23.54 -18.22
CA LYS A 14 15.86 24.27 -19.49
C LYS A 14 14.95 25.50 -19.44
N LEU A 15 13.79 25.41 -18.79
CA LEU A 15 12.87 26.53 -18.61
C LEU A 15 13.55 27.65 -17.80
N ALA A 16 14.15 27.32 -16.66
CA ALA A 16 14.90 28.27 -15.82
C ALA A 16 16.07 28.95 -16.54
N ARG A 17 16.77 28.22 -17.43
CA ARG A 17 17.94 28.76 -18.16
C ARG A 17 17.60 29.66 -19.33
N LEU A 18 16.41 29.49 -19.93
CA LEU A 18 16.01 30.20 -21.13
C LEU A 18 15.15 31.43 -20.85
N ASN A 19 14.77 31.65 -19.59
CA ASN A 19 13.86 32.71 -19.17
C ASN A 19 14.43 33.34 -17.88
N ASP A 20 15.18 34.43 -18.04
CA ASP A 20 15.82 35.11 -16.93
C ASP A 20 14.84 35.99 -16.12
N ASP A 21 13.62 36.16 -16.63
CA ASP A 21 12.49 36.87 -16.00
C ASP A 21 11.67 36.00 -15.04
N ILE A 22 12.00 34.72 -14.89
CA ILE A 22 11.33 33.82 -13.95
C ILE A 22 12.11 33.77 -12.63
N ASP A 23 11.47 34.18 -11.54
CA ASP A 23 12.06 34.15 -10.20
C ASP A 23 11.80 32.83 -9.44
N VAL A 24 10.66 32.17 -9.71
CA VAL A 24 10.25 30.94 -9.01
C VAL A 24 9.57 29.95 -9.95
N ILE A 25 9.95 28.68 -9.87
CA ILE A 25 9.28 27.56 -10.54
C ILE A 25 8.84 26.55 -9.49
N ILE A 26 7.53 26.26 -9.44
CA ILE A 26 6.99 25.17 -8.63
C ILE A 26 6.79 23.96 -9.54
N ASN A 27 7.68 22.96 -9.42
CA ASN A 27 7.64 21.73 -10.21
C ASN A 27 6.90 20.62 -9.45
N SER A 28 6.30 19.66 -10.15
CA SER A 28 5.89 18.38 -9.55
C SER A 28 6.68 17.23 -10.20
N ASP A 29 6.86 16.14 -9.47
CA ASP A 29 7.42 14.91 -10.05
C ASP A 29 6.54 13.70 -9.73
N GLU A 30 6.54 12.72 -10.63
CA GLU A 30 5.74 11.51 -10.48
C GLU A 30 6.34 10.52 -9.46
N THR A 31 7.59 10.74 -9.08
CA THR A 31 8.38 9.85 -8.22
C THR A 31 8.03 9.98 -6.75
N GLY A 32 7.41 11.10 -6.35
CA GLY A 32 6.99 11.37 -4.97
C GLY A 32 8.13 11.71 -4.02
N LEU A 33 9.36 11.84 -4.54
CA LEU A 33 10.47 12.43 -3.80
C LEU A 33 10.32 13.94 -3.82
N VAL A 34 10.65 14.60 -2.71
CA VAL A 34 10.67 16.06 -2.63
C VAL A 34 12.13 16.47 -2.48
N PRO A 35 12.82 16.84 -3.58
CA PRO A 35 14.18 17.33 -3.51
C PRO A 35 14.28 18.64 -2.73
N ASP A 36 15.49 18.92 -2.24
CA ASP A 36 15.84 20.26 -1.78
C ASP A 36 15.63 21.28 -2.92
N PRO A 37 15.21 22.52 -2.61
CA PRO A 37 15.12 23.60 -3.59
C PRO A 37 16.44 23.80 -4.33
N VAL A 38 16.36 24.11 -5.63
CA VAL A 38 17.54 24.33 -6.47
C VAL A 38 17.43 25.66 -7.18
N GLN A 39 18.44 26.51 -7.04
CA GLN A 39 18.56 27.74 -7.82
C GLN A 39 19.19 27.45 -9.19
N VAL A 40 18.55 27.90 -10.28
CA VAL A 40 19.08 27.85 -11.65
C VAL A 40 18.87 29.20 -12.32
N ASN A 41 19.96 29.90 -12.65
CA ASN A 41 19.92 31.32 -13.05
C ASN A 41 19.12 32.14 -12.01
N ASN A 42 18.17 32.96 -12.47
CA ASN A 42 17.30 33.78 -11.62
C ASN A 42 16.19 32.95 -10.92
N ALA A 43 15.85 31.78 -11.45
CA ALA A 43 14.72 30.99 -10.96
C ALA A 43 15.10 30.06 -9.79
N LEU A 44 14.36 30.17 -8.68
CA LEU A 44 14.29 29.17 -7.63
C LEU A 44 13.33 28.06 -8.01
N ILE A 45 13.82 26.82 -8.10
CA ILE A 45 12.98 25.64 -8.37
C ILE A 45 12.64 24.96 -7.05
N VAL A 46 11.34 24.87 -6.73
CA VAL A 46 10.80 24.10 -5.60
C VAL A 46 9.90 22.97 -6.10
N PHE A 47 9.57 22.01 -5.24
CA PHE A 47 8.88 20.78 -5.65
C PHE A 47 7.59 20.55 -4.85
N ALA A 48 6.46 20.46 -5.53
CA ALA A 48 5.19 20.05 -4.93
C ALA A 48 5.20 18.54 -4.67
N ALA A 49 5.01 18.16 -3.40
CA ALA A 49 4.94 16.77 -2.98
C ALA A 49 3.71 16.05 -3.56
N LYS A 50 3.87 14.75 -3.85
CA LYS A 50 2.79 13.90 -4.35
C LYS A 50 1.82 13.49 -3.22
N GLU A 51 0.58 13.17 -3.60
CA GLU A 51 -0.45 12.59 -2.71
C GLU A 51 -0.88 13.48 -1.53
N THR A 52 -0.60 14.79 -1.58
CA THR A 52 -1.00 15.73 -0.53
C THR A 52 -0.49 15.33 0.85
N LYS A 53 0.65 14.63 0.91
CA LYS A 53 1.29 14.22 2.18
C LYS A 53 2.05 15.38 2.84
N HIS A 54 2.36 16.42 2.08
CA HIS A 54 3.04 17.60 2.59
C HIS A 54 2.32 18.86 2.12
N LEU A 55 2.28 19.85 2.99
CA LEU A 55 1.99 21.23 2.64
C LEU A 55 3.31 21.96 2.38
N GLY A 56 3.50 22.44 1.16
CA GLY A 56 4.65 23.27 0.80
C GLY A 56 4.45 24.71 1.28
N GLU A 57 5.39 25.21 2.08
CA GLU A 57 5.45 26.60 2.51
C GLU A 57 6.66 27.26 1.87
N LEU A 58 6.42 28.17 0.92
CA LEU A 58 7.46 29.00 0.31
C LEU A 58 7.26 30.45 0.74
N ARG A 59 8.26 31.01 1.42
CA ARG A 59 8.36 32.44 1.70
C ARG A 59 9.40 33.06 0.79
N VAL A 60 9.00 34.10 0.07
CA VAL A 60 9.87 34.87 -0.82
C VAL A 60 9.99 36.27 -0.23
N TYR A 61 11.21 36.77 -0.17
CA TYR A 61 11.54 38.11 0.29
C TYR A 61 12.11 38.87 -0.90
N THR A 62 11.66 40.11 -1.07
CA THR A 62 12.07 40.97 -2.18
C THR A 62 12.73 42.23 -1.66
N ASP A 63 13.67 42.77 -2.42
CA ASP A 63 14.22 44.09 -2.18
C ASP A 63 13.24 45.20 -2.61
N ALA A 64 13.69 46.45 -2.54
CA ALA A 64 12.90 47.63 -2.88
C ALA A 64 12.52 47.72 -4.37
N ASP A 65 13.27 47.03 -5.24
CA ASP A 65 13.04 46.99 -6.68
C ASP A 65 12.18 45.78 -7.09
N GLY A 66 11.75 44.96 -6.12
CA GLY A 66 10.91 43.79 -6.34
C GLY A 66 11.69 42.53 -6.73
N VAL A 67 13.02 42.56 -6.66
CA VAL A 67 13.89 41.42 -6.98
C VAL A 67 13.95 40.49 -5.77
N VAL A 68 13.84 39.19 -5.99
CA VAL A 68 13.92 38.18 -4.92
C VAL A 68 15.33 38.13 -4.34
N ASP A 69 15.49 38.49 -3.08
CA ASP A 69 16.79 38.50 -2.39
C ASP A 69 17.03 37.24 -1.54
N ARG A 70 15.95 36.65 -1.03
CA ARG A 70 15.98 35.54 -0.10
C ARG A 70 14.70 34.73 -0.20
N PHE A 71 14.81 33.45 0.10
CA PHE A 71 13.67 32.56 0.22
C PHE A 71 13.80 31.65 1.44
N THR A 72 12.67 31.06 1.83
CA THR A 72 12.61 29.94 2.77
C THR A 72 11.59 28.96 2.22
N ALA A 73 12.01 27.71 2.02
CA ALA A 73 11.12 26.63 1.62
C ALA A 73 11.04 25.60 2.75
N ARG A 74 9.82 25.22 3.14
CA ARG A 74 9.56 24.16 4.11
C ARG A 74 8.53 23.22 3.54
N TYR A 75 8.70 21.94 3.81
CA TYR A 75 7.69 20.92 3.56
C TYR A 75 7.15 20.47 4.91
N VAL A 76 5.91 20.82 5.18
CA VAL A 76 5.22 20.44 6.41
C VAL A 76 4.54 19.11 6.14
N GLU A 77 5.00 18.03 6.78
CA GLU A 77 4.34 16.72 6.71
C GLU A 77 2.94 16.86 7.34
N LEU A 78 1.90 16.46 6.61
CA LEU A 78 0.52 16.47 7.09
C LEU A 78 0.25 15.16 7.85
N ASP A 79 0.86 15.07 9.03
CA ASP A 79 0.73 13.93 9.95
C ASP A 79 -0.35 14.16 11.02
N GLU A 80 -0.44 13.23 11.98
CA GLU A 80 -1.44 13.28 13.07
C GLU A 80 -1.29 14.50 14.00
N VAL A 81 -0.18 15.24 13.95
CA VAL A 81 0.03 16.46 14.74
C VAL A 81 -0.81 17.61 14.18
N ILE A 82 -1.14 17.58 12.89
CA ILE A 82 -1.97 18.59 12.25
C ILE A 82 -3.42 18.09 12.23
N PRO A 83 -4.33 18.69 13.04
CA PRO A 83 -5.69 18.20 13.12
C PRO A 83 -6.46 18.48 11.83
N ASP A 84 -7.30 17.53 11.43
CA ASP A 84 -8.25 17.71 10.34
C ASP A 84 -9.22 18.87 10.63
N GLU A 85 -9.55 19.64 9.60
CA GLU A 85 -10.55 20.71 9.71
C GLU A 85 -11.97 20.08 9.79
N PRO A 86 -12.79 20.41 10.83
CA PRO A 86 -14.07 19.76 11.04
C PRO A 86 -15.08 19.90 9.90
N GLY A 87 -15.13 21.06 9.21
CA GLY A 87 -15.99 21.28 8.05
C GLY A 87 -15.63 20.39 6.85
N MET A 88 -14.34 20.19 6.59
CA MET A 88 -13.83 19.31 5.55
C MET A 88 -14.09 17.84 5.85
N ALA A 89 -14.05 17.43 7.13
CA ALA A 89 -14.41 16.08 7.54
C ALA A 89 -15.88 15.74 7.16
N ALA A 90 -16.81 16.68 7.34
CA ALA A 90 -18.20 16.49 6.95
C ALA A 90 -18.38 16.36 5.43
N ILE A 91 -17.71 17.23 4.66
CA ILE A 91 -17.74 17.22 3.19
C ILE A 91 -17.16 15.91 2.64
N THR A 92 -15.99 15.50 3.12
CA THR A 92 -15.36 14.25 2.67
C THR A 92 -16.17 13.02 3.07
N ALA A 93 -16.80 13.03 4.24
CA ALA A 93 -17.71 11.95 4.65
C ALA A 93 -18.95 11.87 3.74
N GLN A 94 -19.52 13.00 3.34
CA GLN A 94 -20.64 13.02 2.39
C GLN A 94 -20.22 12.52 1.00
N ALA A 95 -19.12 13.04 0.45
CA ALA A 95 -18.60 12.60 -0.84
C ALA A 95 -18.31 11.09 -0.86
N ARG A 96 -17.73 10.55 0.23
CA ARG A 96 -17.50 9.10 0.36
C ARG A 96 -18.79 8.29 0.36
N ARG A 97 -19.88 8.77 0.97
CA ARG A 97 -21.19 8.08 0.93
C ARG A 97 -21.72 7.98 -0.49
N GLU A 98 -21.70 9.10 -1.22
CA GLU A 98 -22.19 9.16 -2.60
C GLU A 98 -21.38 8.27 -3.55
N ILE A 99 -20.05 8.30 -3.42
CA ILE A 99 -19.16 7.42 -4.20
C ILE A 99 -19.42 5.95 -3.86
N ASP A 100 -19.55 5.62 -2.58
CA ASP A 100 -19.80 4.25 -2.10
C ASP A 100 -21.13 3.68 -2.65
N GLU A 101 -22.20 4.49 -2.74
CA GLU A 101 -23.45 4.06 -3.37
C GLU A 101 -23.27 3.71 -4.86
N VAL A 102 -22.56 4.55 -5.61
CA VAL A 102 -22.30 4.31 -7.04
C VAL A 102 -21.43 3.06 -7.20
N GLN A 103 -20.35 2.95 -6.42
CA GLN A 103 -19.44 1.82 -6.49
C GLN A 103 -20.12 0.50 -6.09
N ASN A 104 -21.01 0.51 -5.10
CA ASN A 104 -21.80 -0.68 -4.74
C ASN A 104 -22.67 -1.16 -5.91
N ARG A 105 -23.38 -0.24 -6.60
CA ARG A 105 -24.19 -0.61 -7.77
C ARG A 105 -23.33 -1.19 -8.90
N MET A 106 -22.17 -0.58 -9.16
CA MET A 106 -21.23 -1.08 -10.17
C MET A 106 -20.69 -2.47 -9.80
N ALA A 107 -20.35 -2.68 -8.52
CA ALA A 107 -19.84 -3.95 -8.03
C ALA A 107 -20.90 -5.07 -8.08
N GLU A 108 -22.17 -4.76 -7.83
CA GLU A 108 -23.28 -5.70 -7.99
C GLU A 108 -23.48 -6.10 -9.46
N ALA A 109 -23.41 -5.13 -10.38
CA ALA A 109 -23.46 -5.41 -11.81
C ALA A 109 -22.28 -6.28 -12.27
N GLU A 110 -21.05 -5.96 -11.83
CA GLU A 110 -19.86 -6.77 -12.09
C GLU A 110 -19.99 -8.18 -11.50
N ALA A 111 -20.51 -8.32 -10.28
CA ALA A 111 -20.72 -9.61 -9.63
C ALA A 111 -21.75 -10.49 -10.37
N ALA A 112 -22.80 -9.89 -10.94
CA ALA A 112 -23.76 -10.60 -11.78
C ALA A 112 -23.09 -11.14 -13.05
N VAL A 113 -22.26 -10.33 -13.72
CA VAL A 113 -21.47 -10.75 -14.90
C VAL A 113 -20.45 -11.82 -14.54
N TYR A 114 -19.75 -11.65 -13.41
CA TYR A 114 -18.80 -12.63 -12.89
C TYR A 114 -19.48 -13.98 -12.66
N SER A 115 -20.62 -14.00 -11.97
CA SER A 115 -21.37 -15.25 -11.70
C SER A 115 -21.83 -15.94 -12.98
N ALA A 116 -22.24 -15.17 -14.00
CA ALA A 116 -22.65 -15.72 -15.29
C ALA A 116 -21.46 -16.31 -16.09
N SER A 117 -20.30 -15.63 -16.09
CA SER A 117 -19.10 -16.05 -16.83
C SER A 117 -18.32 -17.18 -16.14
N ASN A 118 -18.28 -17.18 -14.81
CA ASN A 118 -17.53 -18.15 -14.02
C ASN A 118 -18.22 -19.53 -13.90
N SER A 119 -19.34 -19.72 -14.61
CA SER A 119 -19.89 -21.05 -14.95
C SER A 119 -18.95 -21.86 -15.87
N SER A 120 -17.85 -21.25 -16.34
CA SER A 120 -16.82 -21.84 -17.22
C SER A 120 -15.42 -21.91 -16.56
N ASN A 121 -15.30 -22.58 -15.40
CA ASN A 121 -14.09 -23.30 -14.96
C ASN A 121 -12.72 -22.57 -14.91
N ALA A 122 -12.65 -21.25 -14.63
CA ALA A 122 -11.39 -20.66 -14.17
C ALA A 122 -11.20 -20.99 -12.68
N SER A 123 -10.57 -22.13 -12.38
CA SER A 123 -10.25 -22.51 -11.01
C SER A 123 -9.22 -21.54 -10.43
N SER A 124 -9.63 -20.77 -9.44
CA SER A 124 -8.73 -19.92 -8.66
C SER A 124 -7.55 -20.76 -8.14
N PRO A 125 -6.31 -20.24 -8.20
CA PRO A 125 -5.15 -20.95 -7.63
C PRO A 125 -5.16 -20.96 -6.09
N PHE A 126 -6.15 -20.31 -5.48
CA PHE A 126 -6.30 -20.16 -4.05
C PHE A 126 -7.31 -21.16 -3.45
N VAL A 127 -6.94 -21.80 -2.34
CA VAL A 127 -7.75 -22.82 -1.64
C VAL A 127 -8.41 -22.33 -0.34
N LEU A 128 -8.10 -21.10 0.08
CA LEU A 128 -8.57 -20.43 1.30
C LEU A 128 -8.00 -21.00 2.60
N SER A 129 -7.91 -20.14 3.63
CA SER A 129 -7.34 -20.48 4.94
C SER A 129 -8.06 -21.62 5.64
N ASP A 130 -9.38 -21.74 5.45
CA ASP A 130 -10.17 -22.82 6.04
C ASP A 130 -9.73 -24.20 5.55
N THR A 131 -9.27 -24.31 4.30
CA THR A 131 -8.69 -25.55 3.77
C THR A 131 -7.38 -25.87 4.47
N CYS A 132 -6.53 -24.86 4.71
CA CYS A 132 -5.29 -25.02 5.46
C CYS A 132 -5.57 -25.51 6.90
N GLY A 133 -6.59 -24.96 7.55
CA GLY A 133 -7.00 -25.30 8.91
C GLY A 133 -7.43 -26.75 9.13
N LYS A 134 -7.77 -27.50 8.07
CA LYS A 134 -8.09 -28.93 8.16
C LYS A 134 -6.89 -29.79 8.56
N CYS A 135 -5.67 -29.36 8.23
CA CYS A 135 -4.42 -30.05 8.58
C CYS A 135 -3.52 -29.24 9.52
N HIS A 136 -3.57 -27.90 9.45
CA HIS A 136 -2.73 -26.98 10.22
C HIS A 136 -3.55 -26.24 11.29
N GLN A 137 -4.14 -26.97 12.23
CA GLN A 137 -5.09 -26.38 13.19
C GLN A 137 -4.45 -25.35 14.11
N THR A 138 -3.21 -25.59 14.55
CA THR A 138 -2.48 -24.68 15.45
C THR A 138 -2.19 -23.35 14.77
N GLU A 139 -1.68 -23.39 13.54
CA GLU A 139 -1.34 -22.21 12.74
C GLU A 139 -2.61 -21.44 12.34
N TYR A 140 -3.66 -22.16 11.93
CA TYR A 140 -4.95 -21.56 11.61
C TYR A 140 -5.57 -20.85 12.82
N ALA A 141 -5.48 -21.43 14.01
CA ALA A 141 -5.98 -20.79 15.24
C ALA A 141 -5.24 -19.49 15.58
N ILE A 142 -3.96 -19.38 15.22
CA ILE A 142 -3.18 -18.14 15.36
C ILE A 142 -3.66 -17.11 14.33
N TRP A 143 -3.74 -17.50 13.06
CA TRP A 143 -4.22 -16.62 11.98
C TRP A 143 -5.62 -16.07 12.26
N ARG A 144 -6.56 -16.91 12.67
CA ARG A 144 -7.97 -16.55 12.92
C ARG A 144 -8.14 -15.50 14.04
N LYS A 145 -7.16 -15.37 14.94
CA LYS A 145 -7.17 -14.38 16.02
C LYS A 145 -6.48 -13.07 15.64
N SER A 146 -5.86 -13.00 14.48
CA SER A 146 -5.11 -11.83 14.03
C SER A 146 -6.02 -10.83 13.30
N LEU A 147 -5.56 -9.58 13.18
CA LEU A 147 -6.25 -8.59 12.35
C LEU A 147 -6.26 -8.97 10.86
N HIS A 148 -5.32 -9.80 10.40
CA HIS A 148 -5.28 -10.25 9.02
C HIS A 148 -6.54 -11.04 8.62
N SER A 149 -7.09 -11.88 9.50
CA SER A 149 -8.32 -12.63 9.21
C SER A 149 -9.58 -11.76 9.20
N ASN A 150 -9.48 -10.49 9.60
CA ASN A 150 -10.57 -9.52 9.57
C ASN A 150 -10.15 -8.19 8.89
N ALA A 151 -9.14 -8.24 8.02
CA ALA A 151 -8.55 -7.03 7.45
C ALA A 151 -9.58 -6.21 6.66
N PHE A 152 -10.51 -6.85 5.95
CA PHE A 152 -11.44 -6.16 5.05
C PHE A 152 -12.45 -5.28 5.80
N ALA A 153 -12.80 -5.62 7.04
CA ALA A 153 -13.73 -4.84 7.86
C ALA A 153 -13.27 -3.38 8.10
N ALA A 154 -11.96 -3.15 8.11
CA ALA A 154 -11.41 -1.80 8.18
C ALA A 154 -11.78 -0.95 6.94
N LEU A 155 -11.85 -1.57 5.75
CA LEU A 155 -12.26 -0.90 4.52
C LEU A 155 -13.75 -0.60 4.52
N GLU A 156 -14.58 -1.51 5.02
CA GLU A 156 -16.04 -1.29 5.17
C GLU A 156 -16.31 -0.09 6.08
N THR A 157 -15.66 -0.06 7.24
CA THR A 157 -15.79 1.04 8.21
C THR A 157 -15.38 2.39 7.60
N ARG A 158 -14.33 2.40 6.77
CA ARG A 158 -13.79 3.63 6.14
C ARG A 158 -14.41 3.95 4.78
N ARG A 159 -15.34 3.14 4.28
CA ARG A 159 -15.94 3.21 2.93
C ARG A 159 -14.87 3.23 1.82
N ARG A 160 -13.98 2.24 1.87
CA ARG A 160 -12.86 2.04 0.91
C ARG A 160 -12.87 0.62 0.32
N THR A 161 -14.00 -0.06 0.39
CA THR A 161 -14.20 -1.46 -0.08
C THR A 161 -13.98 -1.65 -1.58
N PHE A 162 -13.99 -0.57 -2.34
CA PHE A 162 -13.78 -0.55 -3.80
C PHE A 162 -12.55 0.28 -4.22
N ASP A 163 -11.73 0.69 -3.26
CA ASP A 163 -10.49 1.41 -3.55
C ASP A 163 -9.37 0.43 -3.90
N SER A 164 -8.90 0.47 -5.15
CA SER A 164 -7.84 -0.42 -5.64
C SER A 164 -6.51 -0.25 -4.89
N ALA A 165 -6.24 0.93 -4.32
CA ALA A 165 -5.06 1.17 -3.49
C ALA A 165 -5.14 0.41 -2.14
N CYS A 166 -6.35 0.09 -1.68
CA CYS A 166 -6.59 -0.59 -0.41
C CYS A 166 -6.84 -2.09 -0.57
N ILE A 167 -7.63 -2.48 -1.57
CA ILE A 167 -8.11 -3.86 -1.75
C ILE A 167 -6.94 -4.85 -1.89
N GLY A 168 -5.86 -4.46 -2.56
CA GLY A 168 -4.70 -5.34 -2.79
C GLY A 168 -4.08 -5.90 -1.52
N CYS A 169 -4.15 -5.16 -0.41
CA CYS A 169 -3.59 -5.55 0.89
C CYS A 169 -4.62 -6.05 1.89
N HIS A 170 -5.91 -5.93 1.58
CA HIS A 170 -7.02 -6.34 2.47
C HIS A 170 -7.81 -7.54 1.91
N SER A 171 -7.35 -8.15 0.82
CA SER A 171 -7.98 -9.30 0.19
C SER A 171 -6.93 -10.30 -0.32
N LEU A 172 -7.38 -11.48 -0.72
CA LEU A 172 -6.53 -12.51 -1.32
C LEU A 172 -6.58 -12.45 -2.84
N GLY A 173 -5.43 -12.16 -3.47
CA GLY A 173 -5.26 -12.37 -4.91
C GLY A 173 -5.96 -11.34 -5.81
N PHE A 174 -6.21 -10.12 -5.31
CA PHE A 174 -6.69 -9.02 -6.15
C PHE A 174 -5.78 -8.83 -7.38
N GLN A 175 -6.40 -8.74 -8.57
CA GLN A 175 -5.72 -8.69 -9.88
C GLN A 175 -4.80 -9.90 -10.17
N LYS A 176 -4.91 -10.98 -9.40
CA LYS A 176 -4.10 -12.20 -9.50
C LYS A 176 -4.97 -13.46 -9.51
N GLN A 177 -6.09 -13.41 -10.23
CA GLN A 177 -7.07 -14.50 -10.33
C GLN A 177 -7.72 -14.89 -8.98
N GLY A 178 -7.68 -13.98 -8.01
CA GLY A 178 -8.35 -14.10 -6.72
C GLY A 178 -9.49 -13.08 -6.60
N PHE A 179 -9.47 -12.28 -5.54
CA PHE A 179 -10.50 -11.31 -5.21
C PHE A 179 -10.81 -10.38 -6.39
N VAL A 180 -12.10 -10.25 -6.72
CA VAL A 180 -12.62 -9.33 -7.74
C VAL A 180 -13.18 -8.10 -7.04
N ASN A 181 -14.28 -8.29 -6.32
CA ASN A 181 -14.87 -7.29 -5.44
C ASN A 181 -15.65 -8.01 -4.32
N ILE A 182 -16.11 -7.26 -3.31
CA ILE A 182 -16.79 -7.83 -2.13
C ILE A 182 -18.14 -8.50 -2.46
N LYS A 183 -18.77 -8.14 -3.58
CA LYS A 183 -20.05 -8.70 -4.04
C LYS A 183 -19.86 -10.01 -4.82
N ALA A 184 -18.78 -10.12 -5.60
CA ALA A 184 -18.48 -11.26 -6.46
C ALA A 184 -17.74 -12.38 -5.72
N THR A 185 -16.74 -12.02 -4.91
CA THR A 185 -15.84 -12.98 -4.25
C THR A 185 -15.66 -12.67 -2.76
N PRO A 186 -16.74 -12.61 -1.95
CA PRO A 186 -16.65 -12.23 -0.54
C PRO A 186 -15.76 -13.16 0.29
N HIS A 187 -15.68 -14.44 -0.08
CA HIS A 187 -14.84 -15.44 0.59
C HIS A 187 -13.32 -15.21 0.41
N LEU A 188 -12.94 -14.38 -0.56
CA LEU A 188 -11.54 -13.94 -0.78
C LEU A 188 -11.24 -12.60 -0.09
N ALA A 189 -12.20 -12.03 0.64
CA ALA A 189 -11.92 -10.91 1.53
C ALA A 189 -10.95 -11.34 2.64
N ASN A 190 -10.22 -10.36 3.19
CA ASN A 190 -9.20 -10.51 4.22
C ASN A 190 -7.85 -11.02 3.73
N VAL A 191 -6.83 -10.86 4.58
CA VAL A 191 -5.49 -11.41 4.36
C VAL A 191 -5.51 -12.87 4.81
N GLN A 192 -5.37 -13.78 3.86
CA GLN A 192 -5.50 -15.22 4.06
C GLN A 192 -4.11 -15.88 4.21
N CYS A 193 -4.03 -17.17 4.55
CA CYS A 193 -2.76 -17.91 4.62
C CYS A 193 -1.93 -17.74 3.34
N GLU A 194 -2.60 -17.76 2.20
CA GLU A 194 -2.00 -17.71 0.87
C GLU A 194 -1.47 -16.32 0.49
N SER A 195 -1.85 -15.26 1.24
CA SER A 195 -1.25 -13.92 1.09
C SER A 195 0.23 -13.93 1.48
N CYS A 196 0.62 -14.77 2.44
CA CYS A 196 2.02 -14.92 2.86
C CYS A 196 2.69 -16.16 2.25
N HIS A 197 1.96 -17.26 2.15
CA HIS A 197 2.54 -18.55 1.77
C HIS A 197 2.44 -18.87 0.27
N GLY A 198 1.74 -18.04 -0.52
CA GLY A 198 1.46 -18.28 -1.93
C GLY A 198 0.26 -19.20 -2.16
N PRO A 199 -0.06 -19.52 -3.43
CA PRO A 199 -1.24 -20.34 -3.77
C PRO A 199 -1.10 -21.81 -3.36
N GLY A 200 -2.16 -22.38 -2.78
CA GLY A 200 -2.16 -23.67 -2.09
C GLY A 200 -2.59 -24.88 -2.90
N THR A 201 -3.14 -24.71 -4.11
CA THR A 201 -3.79 -25.81 -4.86
C THR A 201 -2.90 -27.04 -5.05
N ALA A 202 -1.65 -26.86 -5.47
CA ALA A 202 -0.72 -27.98 -5.67
C ALA A 202 -0.36 -28.70 -4.35
N HIS A 203 -0.27 -27.95 -3.25
CA HIS A 203 0.05 -28.51 -1.94
C HIS A 203 -1.12 -29.31 -1.36
N VAL A 204 -2.34 -28.81 -1.48
CA VAL A 204 -3.54 -29.51 -1.01
C VAL A 204 -3.80 -30.78 -1.82
N ALA A 205 -3.52 -30.77 -3.13
CA ALA A 205 -3.66 -31.95 -3.98
C ALA A 205 -2.67 -33.07 -3.63
N ALA A 206 -1.46 -32.72 -3.18
CA ALA A 206 -0.40 -33.67 -2.83
C ALA A 206 0.36 -33.20 -1.56
N PRO A 207 -0.24 -33.35 -0.37
CA PRO A 207 0.34 -32.87 0.88
C PRO A 207 1.55 -33.71 1.27
N ALA A 208 2.74 -33.14 1.13
CA ALA A 208 4.00 -33.75 1.54
C ALA A 208 4.89 -32.75 2.28
N ALA A 209 5.66 -33.23 3.24
CA ALA A 209 6.60 -32.40 3.98
C ALA A 209 7.62 -31.76 3.01
N GLY A 210 7.75 -30.44 3.07
CA GLY A 210 8.64 -29.68 2.18
C GLY A 210 8.06 -29.34 0.80
N ASN A 211 6.83 -29.79 0.48
CA ASN A 211 6.18 -29.50 -0.80
C ASN A 211 5.47 -28.14 -0.84
N TYR A 212 5.50 -27.37 0.25
CA TYR A 212 4.98 -25.99 0.26
C TYR A 212 6.12 -24.98 0.34
N LYS A 213 6.41 -24.36 -0.81
CA LYS A 213 7.47 -23.36 -0.95
C LYS A 213 6.95 -21.99 -0.53
N THR A 214 7.14 -21.67 0.74
CA THR A 214 6.77 -20.37 1.28
C THR A 214 7.82 -19.32 0.91
N PRO A 215 7.44 -18.10 0.53
CA PRO A 215 8.36 -16.97 0.40
C PRO A 215 9.23 -16.76 1.65
N ALA A 216 10.35 -16.07 1.49
CA ALA A 216 11.15 -15.64 2.62
C ALA A 216 10.30 -14.77 3.58
N ARG A 217 10.48 -15.01 4.88
CA ARG A 217 9.59 -14.53 5.97
C ARG A 217 9.28 -13.03 5.94
N ASN A 218 10.23 -12.19 5.51
CA ASN A 218 10.06 -10.74 5.45
C ASN A 218 9.47 -10.26 4.12
N ALA A 219 9.74 -10.94 3.02
CA ALA A 219 9.37 -10.49 1.68
C ALA A 219 7.85 -10.39 1.50
N SER A 220 7.09 -11.33 2.06
CA SER A 220 5.63 -11.29 1.97
C SER A 220 5.00 -10.16 2.78
N CYS A 221 5.62 -9.78 3.91
CA CYS A 221 5.11 -8.70 4.77
C CYS A 221 5.24 -7.34 4.07
N LEU A 222 6.40 -7.11 3.44
CA LEU A 222 6.75 -5.84 2.80
C LEU A 222 5.97 -5.57 1.50
N VAL A 223 5.14 -6.51 1.04
CA VAL A 223 4.20 -6.27 -0.07
C VAL A 223 3.14 -5.24 0.34
N CYS A 224 2.79 -5.20 1.62
CA CYS A 224 1.72 -4.35 2.16
C CYS A 224 2.17 -3.47 3.33
N HIS A 225 3.14 -3.92 4.10
CA HIS A 225 3.74 -3.12 5.16
C HIS A 225 4.93 -2.33 4.62
N ASP A 226 4.60 -1.22 3.96
CA ASP A 226 5.55 -0.19 3.57
C ASP A 226 5.28 1.13 4.32
N ARG A 227 6.12 2.15 4.10
CA ARG A 227 5.99 3.45 4.77
C ARG A 227 4.67 4.17 4.43
N ALA A 228 4.08 3.93 3.26
CA ALA A 228 2.85 4.59 2.84
C ALA A 228 1.61 3.94 3.47
N ASN A 229 1.62 2.62 3.64
CA ASN A 229 0.47 1.83 4.07
C ASN A 229 0.51 1.47 5.56
N SER A 230 1.69 1.37 6.14
CA SER A 230 1.91 0.99 7.54
C SER A 230 3.13 1.71 8.11
N PRO A 231 3.07 3.04 8.32
CA PRO A 231 4.22 3.85 8.74
C PRO A 231 4.86 3.37 10.05
N ASP A 232 4.07 2.82 10.97
CA ASP A 232 4.55 2.28 12.26
C ASP A 232 5.00 0.82 12.21
N PHE A 233 5.13 0.23 11.01
CA PHE A 233 5.51 -1.17 10.88
C PHE A 233 6.93 -1.42 11.39
N ASP A 234 7.00 -2.16 12.48
CA ASP A 234 8.23 -2.76 12.98
C ASP A 234 8.08 -4.28 12.92
N PHE A 235 8.89 -4.92 12.08
CA PHE A 235 8.83 -6.37 11.88
C PHE A 235 9.05 -7.15 13.19
N ALA A 236 10.00 -6.73 14.03
CA ALA A 236 10.32 -7.43 15.28
C ALA A 236 9.16 -7.34 16.28
N LYS A 237 8.44 -6.21 16.30
CA LYS A 237 7.27 -5.99 17.16
C LYS A 237 6.00 -6.68 16.63
N TYR A 238 5.80 -6.71 15.32
CA TYR A 238 4.56 -7.20 14.69
C TYR A 238 4.58 -8.70 14.45
N TRP A 239 5.74 -9.27 14.12
CA TRP A 239 5.88 -10.68 13.81
C TRP A 239 5.35 -11.64 14.90
N PRO A 240 5.56 -11.42 16.22
CA PRO A 240 5.08 -12.31 17.27
C PRO A 240 3.57 -12.62 17.21
N VAL A 241 2.74 -11.70 16.70
CA VAL A 241 1.27 -11.85 16.62
C VAL A 241 0.86 -12.97 15.66
N ILE A 242 1.62 -13.16 14.58
CA ILE A 242 1.32 -14.15 13.54
C ILE A 242 2.35 -15.29 13.54
N ALA A 243 3.29 -15.29 14.49
CA ALA A 243 4.39 -16.22 14.53
C ALA A 243 3.92 -17.67 14.70
N HIS A 244 4.29 -18.52 13.75
CA HIS A 244 4.02 -19.95 13.84
C HIS A 244 5.09 -20.79 13.15
N SER A 245 5.13 -22.06 13.51
CA SER A 245 5.97 -23.09 12.88
C SER A 245 5.08 -24.24 12.43
N ASN A 246 5.46 -24.93 11.36
CA ASN A 246 4.72 -26.10 10.89
C ASN A 246 4.61 -27.18 11.98
N SER A 247 3.41 -27.34 12.53
CA SER A 247 3.02 -28.26 13.61
C SER A 247 3.10 -29.73 13.20
N LEU A 248 3.04 -30.00 11.89
CA LEU A 248 3.15 -31.34 11.31
C LEU A 248 4.60 -31.76 11.02
N LYS A 249 5.58 -30.86 11.14
CA LYS A 249 6.99 -31.26 11.06
C LYS A 249 7.32 -32.18 12.23
N LYS A 250 7.62 -33.45 11.94
CA LYS A 250 8.18 -34.38 12.93
C LYS A 250 9.42 -33.72 13.54
N LYS A 251 9.42 -33.52 14.86
CA LYS A 251 10.64 -33.19 15.60
C LYS A 251 11.63 -34.32 15.35
N VAL A 252 12.68 -34.08 14.57
CA VAL A 252 13.80 -35.00 14.48
C VAL A 252 14.46 -34.97 15.87
N LYS A 253 14.23 -36.02 16.67
CA LYS A 253 14.98 -36.23 17.92
C LYS A 253 16.46 -36.40 17.52
N GLY A 254 17.30 -35.44 17.88
CA GLY A 254 18.74 -35.62 17.89
C GLY A 254 19.52 -34.96 16.74
N LEU A 255 19.41 -33.65 16.57
CA LEU A 255 20.57 -32.87 16.11
C LEU A 255 20.88 -31.84 17.20
N LYS A 256 21.95 -32.11 17.96
CA LYS A 256 22.56 -31.13 18.87
C LYS A 256 22.95 -29.92 18.01
N SER A 257 22.42 -28.75 18.34
CA SER A 257 22.98 -27.48 17.88
C SER A 257 24.42 -27.43 18.39
N LYS A 258 25.40 -27.59 17.50
CA LYS A 258 26.75 -27.08 17.79
C LYS A 258 26.64 -25.55 17.78
N GLY A 259 27.17 -24.95 18.83
CA GLY A 259 27.05 -23.52 19.15
C GLY A 259 27.82 -22.61 18.23
#